data_AF-D9QVL8-F1
#
_entry.id   AF-D9QVL8-F1
#
_cell.length_a   1.000
_cell.length_b   1.000
_cell.length_c   1.000
_cell.angle_alpha   90.00
_cell.angle_beta   90.00
_cell.angle_gamma   90.00
#
_symmetry.space_group_name_H-M   'P 1'
#
loop_
_entity.id
_entity.type
_entity.pdbx_description
1 polymer ?
#
loop_
_entity_poly.entity_id
_entity_poly.type
_entity_poly.pdbx_seq_one_letter_code
_entity_poly.pdbx_strand_id
1 'polypeptide(L)' 'MLMGEYVHAMDKKGRVIIPSKFRKELGNKFVVTRGLDECLFIYPMVGI' A
#
# COMPACT_ATOMS: atom_id res chain seq x y z
N MET A 1 -0.52 7.74 11.00
CA MET A 1 -0.89 8.54 9.83
C MET A 1 -0.12 8.06 8.61
N LEU A 2 -0.82 7.63 7.57
CA LEU A 2 -0.26 7.23 6.27
C LEU A 2 0.06 8.47 5.41
N MET A 3 1.15 9.16 5.73
CA MET A 3 1.64 10.32 4.98
C MET A 3 3.12 10.20 4.64
N GLY A 4 3.44 10.55 3.39
CA GLY A 4 4.79 10.56 2.82
C GLY A 4 4.78 10.02 1.38
N GLU A 5 5.81 10.38 0.62
CA GLU A 5 6.02 9.93 -0.76
C GLU A 5 7.27 9.05 -0.84
N TYR A 6 7.16 7.92 -1.52
CA TYR A 6 8.22 6.93 -1.63
C TYR A 6 8.24 6.35 -3.04
N VAL A 7 9.38 6.49 -3.73
CA VAL A 7 9.57 5.91 -5.07
C VAL A 7 10.19 4.53 -4.94
N HIS A 8 9.49 3.51 -5.45
CA HIS A 8 9.96 2.12 -5.47
C HIS A 8 9.80 1.53 -6.87
N ALA A 9 10.84 0.84 -7.34
CA ALA A 9 10.75 0.05 -8.55
C ALA A 9 9.89 -1.20 -8.32
N MET A 10 9.13 -1.58 -9.35
CA MET A 10 8.43 -2.86 -9.38
C MET A 10 9.43 -3.98 -9.64
N ASP A 11 9.29 -5.09 -8.92
CA ASP A 11 10.13 -6.26 -9.15
C ASP A 11 9.65 -7.09 -10.37
N LYS A 12 10.44 -8.09 -10.76
CA LYS A 12 10.15 -8.99 -11.90
C LYS A 12 8.83 -9.78 -11.76
N LYS A 13 8.24 -9.82 -10.57
CA LYS A 13 6.99 -10.52 -10.27
C LYS A 13 5.80 -9.56 -10.12
N GLY A 14 5.98 -8.28 -10.45
CA GLY A 14 4.93 -7.28 -10.34
C GLY A 14 4.66 -6.80 -8.92
N ARG A 15 5.60 -7.00 -7.98
CA ARG A 15 5.44 -6.59 -6.58
C ARG A 15 6.10 -5.25 -6.32
N VAL A 16 5.51 -4.48 -5.40
CA VAL A 16 6.09 -3.24 -4.86
C VAL A 16 6.27 -3.42 -3.36
N ILE A 17 7.39 -2.95 -2.83
CA ILE A 17 7.68 -3.04 -1.39
C ILE A 17 6.98 -1.89 -0.66
N ILE A 18 6.16 -2.24 0.34
CA ILE A 18 5.57 -1.24 1.23
C ILE A 18 6.64 -0.68 2.19
N PRO A 19 6.80 0.65 2.26
CA PRO A 19 7.70 1.30 3.22
C PRO A 19 7.46 0.84 4.66
N SER A 20 8.53 0.62 5.42
CA SER A 20 8.46 0.09 6.80
C SER A 20 7.57 0.93 7.72
N LYS A 21 7.57 2.25 7.54
CA LYS A 21 6.74 3.21 8.29
C LYS A 21 5.24 2.91 8.21
N PHE A 22 4.77 2.37 7.08
CA PHE A 22 3.34 2.10 6.85
C PHE A 22 2.90 0.70 7.29
N ARG A 23 3.84 -0.23 7.49
CA ARG A 23 3.52 -1.63 7.81
C ARG A 23 2.73 -1.78 9.12
N LYS A 24 3.03 -0.97 10.14
CA LYS A 24 2.32 -1.01 11.42
C LYS A 24 0.86 -0.60 11.29
N GLU A 25 0.57 0.42 10.48
CA GLU A 25 -0.79 0.95 10.31
C GLU A 25 -1.63 0.11 9.34
N LEU A 26 -1.01 -0.47 8.30
CA LEU A 26 -1.69 -1.38 7.37
C LEU A 26 -1.93 -2.76 7.96
N GLY A 27 -1.04 -3.23 8.85
CA GLY A 27 -1.09 -4.58 9.40
C GLY A 27 -0.67 -5.66 8.40
N ASN A 28 -0.82 -6.92 8.80
CA ASN A 28 -0.41 -8.09 8.00
C ASN A 28 -1.41 -8.42 6.87
N LYS A 29 -2.61 -7.85 6.92
CA LYS A 29 -3.66 -8.02 5.92
C LYS A 29 -4.30 -6.66 5.66
N PHE A 30 -4.46 -6.35 4.39
CA PHE A 30 -5.04 -5.09 3.90
C PHE A 30 -5.72 -5.36 2.56
N VAL A 31 -6.55 -4.41 2.14
CA VAL A 31 -7.26 -4.49 0.86
C VAL A 31 -6.61 -3.53 -0.13
N VAL A 32 -6.51 -3.98 -1.38
CA VAL A 32 -6.07 -3.15 -2.52
C VAL A 32 -7.24 -3.02 -3.48
N THR A 33 -7.50 -1.81 -3.95
CA THR A 33 -8.53 -1.53 -4.97
C THR A 33 -8.00 -0.58 -6.03
N ARG A 34 -8.67 -0.55 -7.19
CA ARG A 34 -8.41 0.46 -8.21
C ARG A 34 -8.93 1.81 -7.72
N GLY A 35 -8.06 2.81 -7.73
CA GLY A 35 -8.37 4.19 -7.43
C GLY A 35 -8.69 4.99 -8.69
N LEU A 36 -8.65 6.31 -8.55
CA LEU A 36 -8.73 7.26 -9.66
C LEU A 36 -7.38 7.32 -10.39
N ASP A 37 -7.38 7.86 -11.61
CA ASP A 37 -6.18 8.22 -12.37
C ASP A 37 -5.14 7.09 -12.47
N GLU A 38 -5.61 5.88 -12.83
CA GLU A 38 -4.78 4.67 -12.99
C GLU A 38 -3.97 4.27 -11.74
N CYS A 39 -4.36 4.75 -10.57
CA CYS A 39 -3.69 4.46 -9.31
C CYS A 39 -4.32 3.26 -8.57
N LEU A 40 -3.57 2.70 -7.62
CA LEU A 40 -4.07 1.70 -6.67
C LEU A 40 -4.18 2.32 -5.29
N PHE A 41 -5.31 2.10 -4.62
CA PHE A 41 -5.52 2.51 -3.23
C PHE A 41 -5.39 1.31 -2.31
N ILE A 42 -4.84 1.55 -1.12
CA ILE A 42 -4.61 0.54 -0.09
C ILE A 42 -5.31 0.98 1.19
N TYR A 43 -6.09 0.08 1.79
CA TYR A 43 -6.81 0.33 3.04
C TYR A 43 -6.50 -0.74 4.09
N PRO A 44 -6.25 -0.37 5.35
CA PRO A 44 -6.13 -1.34 6.43
C PRO A 44 -7.46 -2.07 6.63
N MET A 45 -7.43 -3.34 7.05
CA MET A 45 -8.66 -4.08 7.37
C MET A 45 -9.25 -3.75 8.75
N VAL A 46 -8.71 -2.75 9.44
CA VAL A 46 -9.18 -2.35 10.78
C VAL A 46 -10.53 -1.64 10.62
N GLY A 47 -11.63 -2.36 10.86
CA GLY A 47 -13.00 -1.83 10.75
C GLY A 47 -14.00 -2.69 9.96
N ILE A 48 -13.63 -3.89 9.51
CA ILE A 48 -14.58 -4.97 9.14
C ILE A 48 -14.72 -5.94 10.31
#